data_AF-A0A1A7XDZ3-F1
#
_entry.id   AF-A0A1A7XDZ3-F1
#
_cell.length_a   1.000
_cell.length_b   1.000
_cell.length_c   1.000
_cell.angle_alpha   90.00
_cell.angle_beta   90.00
_cell.angle_gamma   90.00
#
_symmetry.space_group_name_H-M   'P 1'
#
loop_
_entity.id
_entity.type
_entity.pdbx_description
1 polymer ?
#
loop_
_entity_poly.entity_id
_entity_poly.type
_entity_poly.pdbx_seq_one_letter_code
_entity_poly.pdbx_strand_id
1 'polypeptide(L)'
;TIHLHLCICLFMADLVFLVGISQTEPEGGCRFVAGLLHFFFLGVMTWMLLEGVQLYRMVVLVFNATIRPLYLYLFGYGIPLAIVVLSAIIRPKGYGTKQHCWLSLKDGLIWSFFGPVCFIVILNVFFFIITVWRLAQKFATLNPDLSKLHKIRAFTVTAVAQMCILGLMWVFGAFLFDKGMTVVEYIFTILNSLQGVLVFVMHCLLSKQVRDEYVQFLSCICTPQKKRYSDFSSTNPSSSQSQGSRSGQHTGESQI
;
A
#
# COMPACT_ATOMS: atom_id res chain seq x y z
N THR A 1 -6.06 -5.81 4.68
CA THR A 1 -6.35 -5.35 6.06
C THR A 1 -5.28 -4.38 6.55
N ILE A 2 -3.99 -4.71 6.52
CA ILE A 2 -2.89 -3.82 6.98
C ILE A 2 -2.86 -2.48 6.21
N HIS A 3 -2.77 -2.51 4.88
CA HIS A 3 -2.89 -1.30 4.04
C HIS A 3 -4.11 -0.43 4.36
N LEU A 4 -5.27 -1.05 4.63
CA LEU A 4 -6.50 -0.32 4.93
C LEU A 4 -6.37 0.44 6.26
N HIS A 5 -5.85 -0.22 7.31
CA HIS A 5 -5.60 0.42 8.59
C HIS A 5 -4.56 1.53 8.48
N LEU A 6 -3.50 1.33 7.70
CA LEU A 6 -2.51 2.36 7.39
C LEU A 6 -3.17 3.58 6.74
N CYS A 7 -3.98 3.38 5.69
CA CYS A 7 -4.68 4.48 5.01
C CYS A 7 -5.68 5.20 5.92
N ILE A 8 -6.42 4.46 6.76
CA ILE A 8 -7.35 5.06 7.72
C ILE A 8 -6.59 5.89 8.75
N CYS A 9 -5.49 5.37 9.30
CA CYS A 9 -4.66 6.10 10.25
C CYS A 9 -4.05 7.36 9.64
N LEU A 10 -3.57 7.27 8.40
CA LEU A 10 -2.99 8.39 7.68
C LEU A 10 -4.05 9.47 7.43
N PHE A 11 -5.22 9.08 6.90
CA PHE A 11 -6.33 9.99 6.67
C PHE A 11 -6.79 10.68 7.95
N MET A 12 -6.92 9.94 9.05
CA MET A 12 -7.31 10.51 10.34
C MET A 12 -6.23 11.43 10.90
N ALA A 13 -4.94 11.09 10.75
CA ALA A 13 -3.83 11.97 11.14
C ALA A 13 -3.90 13.30 10.39
N ASP A 14 -4.04 13.25 9.05
CA ASP A 14 -4.07 14.44 8.19
C ASP A 14 -5.32 15.29 8.46
N LEU A 15 -6.48 14.65 8.64
CA LEU A 15 -7.72 15.34 8.96
C LEU A 15 -7.62 16.07 10.31
N VAL A 16 -7.13 15.39 11.35
CA VAL A 16 -6.94 16.00 12.67
C VAL A 16 -5.88 17.09 12.61
N PHE A 17 -4.84 16.93 11.79
CA PHE A 17 -3.79 17.94 11.62
C PHE A 17 -4.36 19.20 10.98
N LEU A 18 -5.11 19.04 9.88
CA LEU A 18 -5.70 20.14 9.12
C LEU A 18 -6.73 20.92 9.96
N VAL A 19 -7.59 20.21 10.70
CA VAL A 19 -8.68 20.82 11.47
C VAL A 19 -8.18 21.34 12.83
N GLY A 20 -7.21 20.67 13.44
CA GLY A 20 -6.88 20.84 14.85
C GLY A 20 -5.63 21.67 15.15
N ILE A 21 -4.70 21.85 14.21
CA ILE A 21 -3.39 22.47 14.54
C ILE A 21 -3.48 23.94 14.96
N SER A 22 -4.46 24.67 14.40
CA SER A 22 -4.67 26.11 14.62
C SER A 22 -5.69 26.43 15.72
N GLN A 23 -6.42 25.43 16.22
CA GLN A 23 -7.48 25.62 17.21
C GLN A 23 -6.95 25.49 18.64
N THR A 24 -6.29 26.55 19.13
CA THR A 24 -5.63 26.57 20.45
C THR A 24 -6.57 26.74 21.63
N GLU A 25 -7.81 27.17 21.40
CA GLU A 25 -8.83 27.41 22.42
C GLU A 25 -10.03 26.47 22.21
N PRO A 26 -10.55 25.79 23.26
CA PRO A 26 -10.07 25.77 24.65
C PRO A 26 -8.82 24.89 24.83
N GLU A 27 -7.99 25.18 25.85
CA GLU A 27 -6.73 24.45 26.12
C GLU A 27 -6.91 22.92 26.22
N GLY A 28 -8.04 22.46 26.76
CA GLY A 28 -8.36 21.03 26.86
C GLY A 28 -8.56 20.37 25.49
N GLY A 29 -9.18 21.07 24.55
CA GLY A 29 -9.35 20.60 23.17
C GLY A 29 -8.01 20.50 22.45
N CYS A 30 -7.16 21.51 22.60
CA CYS A 30 -5.81 21.53 22.03
C CYS A 30 -4.93 20.37 22.54
N ARG A 31 -5.01 20.06 23.84
CA ARG A 31 -4.35 18.89 24.46
C ARG A 31 -4.86 17.57 23.88
N PHE A 32 -6.18 17.44 23.71
CA PHE A 32 -6.79 16.25 23.14
C PHE A 32 -6.38 16.04 21.68
N VAL A 33 -6.40 17.10 20.86
CA VAL A 33 -5.93 17.09 19.48
C VAL A 33 -4.46 16.69 19.41
N ALA A 34 -3.59 17.27 20.23
CA ALA A 34 -2.17 16.90 20.28
C ALA A 34 -1.97 15.42 20.65
N GLY A 35 -2.78 14.88 21.57
CA GLY A 35 -2.78 13.47 21.93
C GLY A 35 -3.24 12.56 20.78
N LEU A 36 -4.33 12.92 20.11
CA LEU A 36 -4.83 12.21 18.94
C LEU A 36 -3.81 12.18 17.82
N LEU A 37 -3.19 13.32 17.52
CA LEU A 37 -2.15 13.41 16.51
C LEU A 37 -0.96 12.52 16.86
N HIS A 38 -0.49 12.56 18.11
CA HIS A 38 0.59 11.71 18.59
C HIS A 38 0.25 10.23 18.37
N PHE A 39 -0.97 9.81 18.71
CA PHE A 39 -1.45 8.46 18.52
C PHE A 39 -1.54 8.07 17.04
N PHE A 40 -2.18 8.88 16.20
CA PHE A 40 -2.39 8.53 14.80
C PHE A 40 -1.07 8.48 14.03
N PHE A 41 -0.14 9.43 14.24
CA PHE A 41 1.17 9.38 13.58
C PHE A 41 2.02 8.19 14.03
N LEU A 42 2.04 7.85 15.33
CA LEU A 42 2.68 6.59 15.79
C LEU A 42 1.96 5.35 15.25
N GLY A 43 0.63 5.41 15.12
CA GLY A 43 -0.17 4.40 14.45
C GLY A 43 0.30 4.18 13.02
N VAL A 44 0.38 5.25 12.22
CA VAL A 44 0.91 5.20 10.86
C VAL A 44 2.29 4.53 10.83
N MET A 45 3.19 4.91 11.72
CA MET A 45 4.54 4.32 11.80
C MET A 45 4.52 2.82 12.10
N THR A 46 3.76 2.40 13.10
CA THR A 46 3.67 0.99 13.49
C THR A 46 2.97 0.15 12.42
N TRP A 47 1.95 0.69 11.76
CA TRP A 47 1.33 0.05 10.59
C TRP A 47 2.27 -0.03 9.39
N MET A 48 3.09 1.00 9.13
CA MET A 48 4.16 0.96 8.12
C MET A 48 5.20 -0.13 8.42
N LEU A 49 5.58 -0.29 9.69
CA LEU A 49 6.48 -1.37 10.12
C LEU A 49 5.88 -2.75 9.87
N LEU A 50 4.62 -2.95 10.27
CA LEU A 50 3.91 -4.22 10.06
C LEU A 50 3.78 -4.54 8.57
N GLU A 51 3.51 -3.53 7.75
CA GLU A 51 3.49 -3.64 6.30
C GLU A 51 4.86 -4.05 5.75
N GLY A 52 5.95 -3.46 6.23
CA GLY A 52 7.31 -3.84 5.85
C GLY A 52 7.69 -5.26 6.26
N VAL A 53 7.31 -5.69 7.46
CA VAL A 53 7.52 -7.07 7.92
C VAL A 53 6.70 -8.04 7.08
N GLN A 54 5.45 -7.72 6.78
CA GLN A 54 4.56 -8.56 5.96
C GLN A 54 5.13 -8.72 4.55
N LEU A 55 5.59 -7.63 3.96
CA LEU A 55 6.20 -7.58 2.64
C LEU A 55 7.52 -8.37 2.58
N TYR A 56 8.37 -8.23 3.60
CA TYR A 56 9.58 -9.04 3.75
C TYR A 56 9.26 -10.54 3.83
N ARG A 57 8.28 -10.93 4.65
CA ARG A 57 7.86 -12.34 4.79
C ARG A 57 7.33 -12.89 3.46
N MET A 58 6.50 -12.12 2.75
CA MET A 58 5.96 -12.50 1.44
C MET A 58 7.08 -12.75 0.41
N VAL A 59 8.08 -11.86 0.35
CA VAL A 59 9.13 -11.93 -0.67
C VAL A 59 10.21 -12.96 -0.32
N VAL A 60 10.63 -13.04 0.94
CA VAL A 60 11.78 -13.84 1.36
C VAL A 60 11.39 -15.22 1.84
N LEU A 61 10.37 -15.31 2.69
CA LEU A 61 10.09 -16.51 3.47
C LEU A 61 9.13 -17.48 2.75
N VAL A 62 8.37 -17.05 1.74
CA VAL A 62 7.40 -17.89 0.98
C VAL A 62 6.42 -18.64 1.91
N PHE A 63 6.33 -18.26 3.19
CA PHE A 63 5.50 -18.90 4.19
C PHE A 63 4.12 -18.24 4.24
N ASN A 64 3.12 -19.06 4.59
CA ASN A 64 1.71 -18.70 4.71
C ASN A 64 1.54 -17.28 5.32
N ALA A 65 0.97 -16.38 4.53
CA ALA A 65 1.04 -14.93 4.69
C ALA A 65 0.25 -14.38 5.90
N THR A 66 -0.38 -15.24 6.70
CA THR A 66 -1.38 -14.80 7.68
C THR A 66 -0.76 -14.67 9.07
N ILE A 67 -0.30 -13.46 9.41
CA ILE A 67 -0.09 -13.09 10.82
C ILE A 67 -1.48 -13.11 11.48
N ARG A 68 -1.60 -13.68 12.69
CA ARG A 68 -2.89 -13.67 13.39
C ARG A 68 -3.34 -12.22 13.58
N PRO A 69 -4.61 -11.91 13.26
CA PRO A 69 -5.13 -10.53 13.32
C PRO A 69 -4.98 -9.92 14.72
N LEU A 70 -5.09 -10.73 15.78
CA LEU A 70 -4.87 -10.28 17.15
C LEU A 70 -3.48 -9.64 17.36
N TYR A 71 -2.41 -10.26 16.85
CA TYR A 71 -1.07 -9.68 16.98
C TYR A 71 -0.94 -8.40 16.13
N LEU A 72 -1.54 -8.35 14.94
CA LEU A 72 -1.53 -7.13 14.12
C LEU A 72 -2.18 -5.95 14.84
N TYR A 73 -3.34 -6.15 15.46
CA TYR A 73 -4.02 -5.09 16.22
C TYR A 73 -3.28 -4.72 17.50
N LEU A 74 -2.74 -5.71 18.22
CA LEU A 74 -1.98 -5.48 19.45
C LEU A 74 -0.72 -4.65 19.18
N PHE A 75 0.02 -4.96 18.12
CA PHE A 75 1.23 -4.20 17.75
C PHE A 75 0.88 -2.86 17.08
N GLY A 76 -0.07 -2.84 16.14
CA GLY A 76 -0.38 -1.67 15.32
C GLY A 76 -1.16 -0.56 16.03
N TYR A 77 -1.95 -0.88 17.06
CA TYR A 77 -2.64 0.14 17.88
C TYR A 77 -2.20 0.14 19.33
N GLY A 78 -1.82 -1.02 19.89
CA GLY A 78 -1.43 -1.12 21.30
C GLY A 78 -0.11 -0.41 21.61
N ILE A 79 0.91 -0.54 20.75
CA ILE A 79 2.20 0.17 20.96
C ILE A 79 2.03 1.69 20.91
N PRO A 80 1.40 2.29 19.88
CA PRO A 80 1.12 3.72 19.85
C PRO A 80 0.32 4.19 21.06
N LEU A 81 -0.72 3.43 21.45
CA LEU A 81 -1.54 3.78 22.60
C LEU A 81 -0.73 3.76 23.91
N ALA A 82 0.09 2.74 24.11
CA ALA A 82 0.94 2.62 25.29
C ALA A 82 1.93 3.79 25.40
N ILE A 83 2.57 4.18 24.29
CA ILE A 83 3.49 5.32 24.24
C ILE A 83 2.75 6.62 24.59
N VAL A 84 1.59 6.87 23.99
CA VAL A 84 0.81 8.08 24.22
C VAL A 84 0.32 8.16 25.66
N VAL A 85 -0.24 7.07 26.20
CA VAL A 85 -0.73 7.00 27.59
C VAL A 85 0.41 7.21 28.58
N LEU A 86 1.54 6.52 28.40
CA LEU A 86 2.70 6.69 29.27
C LEU A 86 3.22 8.14 29.23
N SER A 87 3.31 8.73 28.04
CA SER A 87 3.72 10.12 27.86
C SER A 87 2.73 11.13 28.45
N ALA A 88 1.43 10.85 28.39
CA ALA A 88 0.38 11.67 28.99
C ALA A 88 0.40 11.60 30.53
N ILE A 89 0.72 10.43 31.11
CA ILE A 89 0.85 10.27 32.57
C ILE A 89 2.11 10.99 33.07
N ILE A 90 3.25 10.80 32.40
CA ILE A 90 4.53 11.37 32.85
C ILE A 90 4.52 12.90 32.67
N ARG A 91 4.04 13.42 31.54
CA ARG A 91 3.99 14.87 31.27
C ARG A 91 2.70 15.32 30.59
N PRO A 92 1.60 15.42 31.36
CA PRO A 92 0.30 15.87 30.84
C PRO A 92 0.35 17.32 30.32
N LYS A 93 1.21 18.16 30.89
CA LYS A 93 1.39 19.56 30.48
C LYS A 93 2.20 19.74 29.19
N GLY A 94 2.83 18.68 28.67
CA GLY A 94 3.63 18.76 27.46
C GLY A 94 2.83 18.61 26.15
N TYR A 95 1.53 18.27 26.26
CA TYR A 95 0.62 18.23 25.11
C TYR A 95 0.01 19.61 24.86
N GLY A 96 0.17 20.14 23.65
CA GLY A 96 -0.33 21.45 23.27
C GLY A 96 0.59 22.59 23.71
N THR A 97 0.67 23.64 22.89
CA THR A 97 1.36 24.90 23.20
C THR A 97 0.43 26.08 22.97
N LYS A 98 0.79 27.26 23.46
CA LYS A 98 0.00 28.50 23.24
C LYS A 98 -0.08 28.94 21.77
N GLN A 99 0.79 28.38 20.91
CA GLN A 99 0.88 28.76 19.49
C GLN A 99 0.26 27.69 18.57
N HIS A 100 0.48 26.41 18.88
CA HIS A 100 -0.02 25.28 18.07
C HIS A 100 -0.38 24.07 18.93
N CYS A 101 -1.36 23.28 18.46
CA CYS A 101 -1.83 22.07 19.13
C CYS A 101 -0.98 20.85 18.79
N TRP A 102 0.28 20.90 19.22
CA TRP A 102 1.25 19.82 19.07
C TRP A 102 2.07 19.58 20.35
N LEU A 103 2.87 18.52 20.39
CA LEU A 103 3.82 18.23 21.48
C LEU A 103 4.81 19.39 21.68
N SER A 104 5.07 19.74 22.94
CA SER A 104 6.11 20.70 23.33
C SER A 104 7.50 20.19 22.94
N LEU A 105 8.22 20.99 22.15
CA LEU A 105 9.62 20.77 21.76
C LEU A 105 10.60 21.05 22.92
N LYS A 106 10.22 21.89 23.89
CA LYS A 106 11.12 22.41 24.92
C LYS A 106 11.39 21.42 26.04
N ASP A 107 10.40 20.59 26.37
CA ASP A 107 10.49 19.76 27.55
C ASP A 107 11.18 18.42 27.27
N GLY A 108 11.32 18.02 26.00
CA GLY A 108 11.81 16.70 25.60
C GLY A 108 10.69 15.66 25.46
N LEU A 109 9.41 16.05 25.57
CA LEU A 109 8.29 15.16 25.25
C LEU A 109 8.33 14.72 23.77
N ILE A 110 8.86 15.57 22.90
CA ILE A 110 9.08 15.23 21.48
C ILE A 110 9.89 13.95 21.28
N TRP A 111 10.80 13.58 22.19
CA TRP A 111 11.56 12.33 22.11
C TRP A 111 10.69 11.07 22.22
N SER A 112 9.53 11.17 22.88
CA SER A 112 8.53 10.09 22.90
C SER A 112 7.97 9.78 21.51
N PHE A 113 7.98 10.75 20.60
CA PHE A 113 7.57 10.58 19.22
C PHE A 113 8.78 10.26 18.34
N PHE A 114 9.80 11.11 18.42
CA PHE A 114 10.99 11.07 17.58
C PHE A 114 11.78 9.78 17.71
N GLY A 115 12.00 9.28 18.93
CA GLY A 115 12.75 8.05 19.18
C GLY A 115 12.13 6.83 18.47
N PRO A 116 10.84 6.52 18.73
CA PRO A 116 10.14 5.45 18.02
C PRO A 116 10.13 5.63 16.49
N VAL A 117 9.96 6.86 15.99
CA VAL A 117 9.98 7.16 14.55
C VAL A 117 11.34 6.78 13.95
N CYS A 118 12.45 7.26 14.52
CA CYS A 118 13.79 6.94 14.03
C CYS A 118 14.05 5.43 14.02
N PHE A 119 13.68 4.74 15.10
CA PHE A 119 13.85 3.29 15.19
C PHE A 119 13.06 2.55 14.10
N ILE A 120 11.79 2.89 13.92
CA ILE A 120 10.92 2.28 12.90
C ILE A 120 11.43 2.55 11.48
N VAL A 121 11.84 3.80 11.20
CA VAL A 121 12.36 4.17 9.88
C VAL A 121 13.60 3.36 9.52
N ILE A 122 14.54 3.16 10.47
CA ILE A 122 15.73 2.33 10.25
C ILE A 122 15.35 0.88 9.89
N LEU A 123 14.38 0.30 10.61
CA LEU A 123 13.88 -1.04 10.31
C LEU A 123 13.19 -1.12 8.94
N ASN A 124 12.41 -0.11 8.56
CA ASN A 124 11.76 -0.05 7.26
C ASN A 124 12.77 0.07 6.12
N VAL A 125 13.82 0.87 6.28
CA VAL A 125 14.94 0.94 5.32
C VAL A 125 15.58 -0.43 5.15
N PHE A 126 15.86 -1.13 6.26
CA PHE A 126 16.43 -2.47 6.23
C PHE A 126 15.53 -3.46 5.47
N PHE A 127 14.23 -3.54 5.81
CA PHE A 127 13.29 -4.42 5.12
C PHE A 127 13.12 -4.07 3.65
N PHE A 128 13.13 -2.78 3.30
CA PHE A 128 13.05 -2.31 1.93
C PHE A 128 14.24 -2.80 1.10
N ILE A 129 15.48 -2.58 1.57
CA ILE A 129 16.70 -2.97 0.85
C ILE A 129 16.68 -4.47 0.57
N ILE A 130 16.38 -5.30 1.57
CA ILE A 130 16.34 -6.75 1.39
C ILE A 130 15.23 -7.16 0.42
N THR A 131 14.05 -6.53 0.52
CA THR A 131 12.93 -6.85 -0.37
C THR A 131 13.24 -6.49 -1.82
N VAL A 132 13.76 -5.28 -2.07
CA VAL A 132 14.13 -4.82 -3.41
C VAL A 132 15.23 -5.72 -3.99
N TRP A 133 16.23 -6.10 -3.20
CA TRP A 133 17.28 -7.00 -3.64
C TRP A 133 16.74 -8.38 -4.05
N ARG A 134 15.89 -8.96 -3.21
CA ARG A 134 15.25 -10.26 -3.49
C ARG A 134 14.28 -10.18 -4.66
N LEU A 135 13.55 -9.08 -4.79
CA LEU A 135 12.67 -8.81 -5.92
C LEU A 135 13.47 -8.72 -7.22
N ALA A 136 14.60 -8.00 -7.21
CA ALA A 136 15.50 -7.91 -8.36
C ALA A 136 16.03 -9.29 -8.79
N GLN A 137 16.40 -10.15 -7.82
CA GLN A 137 16.80 -11.53 -8.10
C GLN A 137 15.67 -12.33 -8.77
N LYS A 138 14.45 -12.31 -8.21
CA LYS A 138 13.31 -13.02 -8.80
C LYS A 138 12.94 -12.50 -10.19
N PHE A 139 12.99 -11.17 -10.40
CA PHE A 139 12.75 -10.57 -11.71
C PHE A 139 13.83 -10.95 -12.74
N ALA A 140 15.09 -11.11 -12.32
CA ALA A 140 16.16 -11.58 -13.20
C ALA A 140 15.88 -13.00 -13.72
N THR A 141 15.35 -13.90 -12.87
CA THR A 141 15.11 -15.31 -13.19
C THR A 141 13.80 -15.57 -13.97
N LEU A 142 12.71 -14.88 -13.67
CA LEU A 142 11.36 -15.27 -14.15
C LEU A 142 10.95 -14.72 -15.53
N ASN A 143 11.64 -13.71 -16.08
CA ASN A 143 11.22 -13.04 -17.31
C ASN A 143 12.40 -12.78 -18.26
N PRO A 144 12.82 -13.78 -19.05
CA PRO A 144 13.76 -13.59 -20.15
C PRO A 144 13.12 -12.97 -21.41
N ASP A 145 11.80 -13.13 -21.61
CA ASP A 145 11.09 -12.79 -22.87
C ASP A 145 10.51 -11.36 -22.94
N LEU A 146 10.64 -10.56 -21.87
CA LEU A 146 10.14 -9.18 -21.81
C LEU A 146 11.21 -8.18 -22.25
N SER A 147 10.81 -7.16 -23.03
CA SER A 147 11.73 -6.10 -23.44
C SER A 147 12.40 -5.45 -22.22
N LYS A 148 13.72 -5.23 -22.32
CA LYS A 148 14.55 -4.69 -21.22
C LYS A 148 13.94 -3.42 -20.58
N LEU A 149 13.33 -2.57 -21.41
CA LEU A 149 12.66 -1.33 -20.98
C LEU A 149 11.41 -1.58 -20.13
N HIS A 150 10.53 -2.50 -20.54
CA HIS A 150 9.31 -2.81 -19.78
C HIS A 150 9.64 -3.47 -18.43
N LYS A 151 10.70 -4.29 -18.38
CA LYS A 151 11.21 -4.91 -17.15
C LYS A 151 11.70 -3.87 -16.14
N ILE A 152 12.53 -2.92 -16.59
CA ILE A 152 13.02 -1.82 -15.74
C ILE A 152 11.84 -0.97 -15.25
N ARG A 153 10.91 -0.61 -16.13
CA ARG A 153 9.74 0.19 -15.75
C ARG A 153 8.88 -0.49 -14.68
N ALA A 154 8.56 -1.76 -14.85
CA ALA A 154 7.73 -2.50 -13.88
C ALA A 154 8.42 -2.62 -12.51
N PHE A 155 9.73 -2.89 -12.51
CA PHE A 155 10.53 -2.95 -11.29
C PHE A 155 10.56 -1.59 -10.58
N THR A 156 10.86 -0.50 -11.31
CA THR A 156 10.89 0.86 -10.75
C THR A 156 9.54 1.26 -10.17
N VAL A 157 8.43 1.01 -10.88
CA VAL A 157 7.07 1.30 -10.38
C VAL A 157 6.82 0.53 -9.08
N THR A 158 7.19 -0.75 -9.01
CA THR A 158 7.02 -1.56 -7.80
C THR A 158 7.85 -1.02 -6.64
N ALA A 159 9.12 -0.69 -6.88
CA ALA A 159 10.01 -0.16 -5.85
C ALA A 159 9.53 1.21 -5.33
N VAL A 160 9.08 2.10 -6.22
CA VAL A 160 8.52 3.41 -5.84
C VAL A 160 7.23 3.23 -5.02
N ALA A 161 6.35 2.32 -5.42
CA ALA A 161 5.13 2.03 -4.66
C ALA A 161 5.44 1.51 -3.25
N GLN A 162 6.38 0.56 -3.15
CA GLN A 162 6.85 0.04 -1.86
C GLN A 162 7.48 1.14 -0.99
N MET A 163 8.29 2.02 -1.59
CA MET A 163 8.90 3.15 -0.88
C MET A 163 7.87 4.11 -0.30
N CYS A 164 6.79 4.40 -1.03
CA CYS A 164 5.70 5.25 -0.56
C CYS A 164 4.91 4.59 0.58
N ILE A 165 4.64 3.29 0.48
CA ILE A 165 3.92 2.53 1.50
C ILE A 165 4.72 2.40 2.79
N LEU A 166 6.02 2.11 2.69
CA LEU A 166 6.92 1.97 3.85
C LEU A 166 7.22 3.31 4.54
N GLY A 167 6.81 4.43 3.93
CA GLY A 167 7.05 5.75 4.48
C GLY A 167 8.53 6.12 4.53
N LEU A 168 9.34 5.71 3.55
CA LEU A 168 10.78 6.05 3.55
C LEU A 168 11.06 7.56 3.51
N MET A 169 10.09 8.37 3.08
CA MET A 169 10.15 9.83 3.16
C MET A 169 10.28 10.36 4.60
N TRP A 170 9.91 9.58 5.61
CA TRP A 170 10.08 9.94 7.02
C TRP A 170 11.53 10.01 7.47
N VAL A 171 12.49 9.50 6.67
CA VAL A 171 13.92 9.77 6.86
C VAL A 171 14.18 11.28 6.82
N PHE A 172 13.52 12.03 5.94
CA PHE A 172 13.67 13.49 5.87
C PHE A 172 13.05 14.19 7.09
N GLY A 173 12.00 13.61 7.68
CA GLY A 173 11.39 14.08 8.92
C GLY A 173 12.35 14.01 10.12
N ALA A 174 13.38 13.14 10.08
CA ALA A 174 14.39 13.09 11.12
C ALA A 174 15.23 14.38 11.19
N PHE A 175 15.43 15.04 10.04
CA PHE A 175 16.19 16.27 9.90
C PHE A 175 15.36 17.53 10.13
N LEU A 176 14.04 17.39 10.32
CA LEU A 176 13.12 18.51 10.58
C LEU A 176 13.40 19.25 11.89
N PHE A 177 14.14 18.62 12.80
CA PHE A 177 14.45 19.17 14.12
C PHE A 177 15.83 19.85 14.17
N ASP A 178 16.59 19.80 13.07
CA ASP A 178 17.90 20.44 12.98
C ASP A 178 17.79 21.87 12.42
N LYS A 179 18.53 22.81 13.02
CA LYS A 179 18.44 24.23 12.69
C LYS A 179 19.20 24.51 11.38
N GLY A 180 18.48 24.89 10.33
CA GLY A 180 19.07 25.35 9.05
C GLY A 180 18.73 24.48 7.83
N MET A 181 17.92 23.45 8.00
CA MET A 181 17.54 22.49 6.95
C MET A 181 16.16 22.81 6.34
N THR A 182 15.83 24.09 6.14
CA THR A 182 14.51 24.52 5.62
C THR A 182 14.12 23.85 4.29
N VAL A 183 15.10 23.57 3.43
CA VAL A 183 14.86 22.83 2.17
C VAL A 183 14.34 21.41 2.45
N VAL A 184 14.89 20.72 3.46
CA VAL A 184 14.49 19.37 3.82
C VAL A 184 13.09 19.36 4.45
N GLU A 185 12.74 20.40 5.19
CA GLU A 185 11.39 20.60 5.73
C GLU A 185 10.34 20.72 4.61
N TYR A 186 10.62 21.54 3.59
CA TYR A 186 9.75 21.64 2.41
C TYR A 186 9.63 20.32 1.65
N ILE A 187 10.74 19.63 1.42
CA ILE A 187 10.75 18.32 0.74
C ILE A 187 9.92 17.31 1.53
N PHE A 188 10.13 17.22 2.84
CA PHE A 188 9.37 16.33 3.71
C PHE A 188 7.88 16.63 3.64
N THR A 189 7.50 17.90 3.74
CA THR A 189 6.09 18.34 3.69
C THR A 189 5.43 17.97 2.36
N ILE A 190 6.11 18.23 1.23
CA ILE A 190 5.61 17.90 -0.11
C ILE A 190 5.46 16.39 -0.27
N LEU A 191 6.49 15.61 0.10
CA LEU A 191 6.45 14.15 -0.02
C LEU A 191 5.34 13.54 0.82
N ASN A 192 5.18 14.02 2.06
CA ASN A 192 4.14 13.55 2.98
C ASN A 192 2.73 13.88 2.45
N SER A 193 2.53 15.11 1.95
CA SER A 193 1.25 15.53 1.34
C SER A 193 0.89 14.70 0.09
N LEU A 194 1.90 14.32 -0.69
CA LEU A 194 1.71 13.47 -1.86
C LEU A 194 1.62 11.98 -1.51
N GLN A 195 2.00 11.56 -0.29
CA GLN A 195 2.10 10.16 0.09
C GLN A 195 0.78 9.42 -0.11
N GLY A 196 -0.34 9.97 0.38
CA GLY A 196 -1.66 9.37 0.22
C GLY A 196 -2.07 9.25 -1.25
N VAL A 197 -1.81 10.28 -2.05
CA VAL A 197 -2.11 10.30 -3.49
C VAL A 197 -1.27 9.26 -4.24
N LEU A 198 0.03 9.18 -3.95
CA LEU A 198 0.94 8.22 -4.56
C LEU A 198 0.55 6.79 -4.23
N VAL A 199 0.17 6.50 -2.98
CA VAL A 199 -0.34 5.17 -2.59
C VAL A 199 -1.59 4.82 -3.38
N PHE A 200 -2.55 5.74 -3.48
CA PHE A 200 -3.78 5.53 -4.25
C PHE A 200 -3.52 5.29 -5.74
N VAL A 201 -2.72 6.15 -6.39
CA VAL A 201 -2.41 6.03 -7.82
C VAL A 201 -1.66 4.74 -8.12
N MET A 202 -0.67 4.38 -7.31
CA MET A 202 0.19 3.21 -7.58
C MET A 202 -0.54 1.89 -7.31
N HIS A 203 -1.36 1.80 -6.27
CA HIS A 203 -2.03 0.56 -5.88
C HIS A 203 -3.45 0.40 -6.41
N CYS A 204 -4.23 1.48 -6.51
CA CYS A 204 -5.60 1.40 -7.02
C CYS A 204 -5.67 1.60 -8.53
N LEU A 205 -4.95 2.58 -9.10
CA LEU A 205 -5.09 2.93 -10.52
C LEU A 205 -4.11 2.17 -11.43
N LEU A 206 -2.85 2.00 -10.99
CA LEU A 206 -1.78 1.40 -11.81
C LEU A 206 -1.62 -0.11 -11.63
N SER A 207 -2.21 -0.70 -10.59
CA SER A 207 -2.18 -2.15 -10.39
C SER A 207 -2.95 -2.85 -11.52
N LYS A 208 -2.25 -3.69 -12.30
CA LYS A 208 -2.85 -4.49 -13.38
C LYS A 208 -4.07 -5.28 -12.90
N GLN A 209 -3.96 -5.93 -11.73
CA GLN A 209 -5.07 -6.67 -11.12
C GLN A 209 -6.31 -5.81 -10.87
N VAL A 210 -6.13 -4.57 -10.41
CA VAL A 210 -7.26 -3.67 -10.14
C VAL A 210 -7.81 -3.08 -11.43
N ARG A 211 -6.94 -2.78 -12.41
CA ARG A 211 -7.38 -2.30 -13.73
C ARG A 211 -8.15 -3.36 -14.50
N ASP A 212 -7.75 -4.62 -14.42
CA ASP A 212 -8.46 -5.71 -15.10
C ASP A 212 -9.85 -5.92 -14.48
N GLU A 213 -9.98 -5.83 -13.15
CA GLU A 213 -11.27 -5.81 -12.44
C GLU A 213 -12.10 -4.55 -12.75
N TYR A 214 -11.48 -3.37 -12.84
CA TYR A 214 -12.17 -2.13 -13.24
C TYR A 214 -12.66 -2.18 -14.68
N VAL A 215 -11.85 -2.72 -15.61
CA VAL A 215 -12.24 -2.90 -17.01
C VAL A 215 -13.36 -3.93 -17.10
N GLN A 216 -13.32 -4.99 -16.30
CA GLN A 216 -14.39 -5.98 -16.22
C GLN A 216 -15.68 -5.38 -15.64
N PHE A 217 -15.59 -4.57 -14.58
CA PHE A 217 -16.72 -3.86 -13.99
C PHE A 217 -17.29 -2.78 -14.93
N LEU A 218 -16.44 -1.98 -15.59
CA LEU A 218 -16.87 -1.02 -16.62
C LEU A 218 -17.47 -1.72 -17.84
N SER A 219 -16.93 -2.86 -18.26
CA SER A 219 -17.54 -3.67 -19.35
C SER A 219 -18.89 -4.24 -18.94
N CYS A 220 -19.08 -4.54 -17.65
CA CYS A 220 -20.35 -5.00 -17.09
C CYS A 220 -21.38 -3.86 -16.95
N ILE A 221 -20.92 -2.61 -16.74
CA ILE A 221 -21.77 -1.41 -16.71
C ILE A 221 -22.12 -0.94 -18.14
N CYS A 222 -21.18 -1.04 -19.08
CA CYS A 222 -21.39 -0.70 -20.49
C CYS A 222 -22.15 -1.79 -21.28
N THR A 223 -22.34 -2.99 -20.72
CA THR A 223 -23.17 -4.04 -21.32
C THR A 223 -24.39 -4.31 -20.42
N PRO A 224 -25.56 -3.71 -20.71
CA PRO A 224 -26.79 -4.18 -20.10
C PRO A 224 -26.96 -5.64 -20.50
N GLN A 225 -27.05 -6.51 -19.50
CA GLN A 225 -27.25 -7.95 -19.63
C GLN A 225 -28.32 -8.28 -20.68
N LYS A 226 -27.93 -8.61 -21.92
CA LYS A 226 -28.82 -9.31 -22.85
C LYS A 226 -28.70 -10.81 -22.61
N LYS A 227 -29.18 -11.28 -21.45
CA LYS A 227 -29.57 -12.69 -21.32
C LYS A 227 -30.92 -12.86 -22.01
N ARG A 228 -30.92 -13.47 -23.21
CA ARG A 228 -32.06 -14.28 -23.67
C ARG A 228 -31.59 -15.39 -24.64
N TYR A 229 -31.47 -16.56 -24.03
CA TYR A 229 -31.69 -17.95 -24.49
C TYR A 229 -32.02 -18.22 -25.97
N SER A 230 -31.23 -19.16 -26.53
CA SER A 230 -31.53 -20.32 -27.41
C SER A 230 -32.59 -20.20 -28.50
N ASP A 231 -32.25 -20.52 -29.76
CA ASP A 231 -32.36 -21.90 -30.31
C ASP A 231 -32.14 -21.94 -31.84
N PHE A 232 -31.53 -23.04 -32.29
CA PHE A 232 -31.76 -23.74 -33.56
C PHE A 232 -31.87 -22.95 -34.89
N SER A 233 -30.88 -23.12 -35.78
CA SER A 233 -31.13 -23.66 -37.12
C SER A 233 -29.82 -23.92 -37.87
N SER A 234 -29.37 -25.17 -37.83
CA SER A 234 -28.61 -25.80 -38.91
C SER A 234 -29.38 -25.66 -40.22
N THR A 235 -28.87 -24.91 -41.20
CA THR A 235 -29.32 -25.02 -42.59
C THR A 235 -28.16 -24.72 -43.55
N ASN A 236 -27.64 -25.79 -44.19
CA ASN A 236 -26.86 -25.69 -45.43
C ASN A 236 -27.79 -25.35 -46.61
N PRO A 237 -27.25 -24.71 -47.66
CA PRO A 237 -27.47 -25.18 -49.03
C PRO A 237 -26.14 -25.27 -49.81
N SER A 238 -25.74 -26.44 -50.33
CA SER A 238 -25.90 -26.91 -51.74
C SER A 238 -25.34 -25.92 -52.78
N SER A 239 -24.50 -26.25 -53.77
CA SER A 239 -24.44 -27.42 -54.68
C SER A 239 -23.18 -27.26 -55.57
N SER A 240 -22.44 -28.30 -55.97
CA SER A 240 -22.58 -29.10 -57.22
C SER A 240 -21.19 -29.75 -57.43
N GLN A 241 -21.02 -31.03 -57.77
CA GLN A 241 -21.33 -31.65 -59.05
C GLN A 241 -21.36 -33.19 -58.92
N SER A 242 -22.09 -33.76 -59.86
CA SER A 242 -22.57 -35.12 -60.09
C SER A 242 -21.55 -36.15 -60.60
N GLN A 243 -22.00 -37.42 -60.57
CA GLN A 243 -21.54 -38.65 -61.25
C GLN A 243 -20.63 -39.55 -60.40
N GLY A 244 -20.87 -40.85 -60.23
CA GLY A 244 -21.93 -41.73 -60.68
C GLY A 244 -21.61 -43.18 -60.26
N SER A 245 -22.64 -43.92 -59.86
CA SER A 245 -22.84 -45.37 -59.96
C SER A 245 -21.84 -46.41 -59.37
N ARG A 246 -22.46 -47.32 -58.59
CA ARG A 246 -22.25 -48.79 -58.45
C ARG A 246 -21.27 -49.35 -57.39
N SER A 247 -21.92 -49.90 -56.34
CA SER A 247 -21.96 -51.33 -55.97
C SER A 247 -20.72 -52.03 -55.39
N GLY A 248 -20.85 -52.45 -54.13
CA GLY A 248 -20.66 -53.85 -53.69
C GLY A 248 -19.24 -54.36 -53.43
N GLN A 249 -18.95 -54.58 -52.14
CA GLN A 249 -18.29 -55.76 -51.52
C GLN A 249 -17.13 -56.45 -52.29
N HIS A 250 -15.94 -56.54 -51.68
CA HIS A 250 -15.33 -57.76 -51.10
C HIS A 250 -13.81 -57.60 -50.86
N THR A 251 -13.29 -58.28 -49.81
CA THR A 251 -11.87 -58.69 -49.56
C THR A 251 -10.86 -57.55 -49.30
N GLY A 252 -10.06 -57.52 -48.24
CA GLY A 252 -9.32 -58.59 -47.58
C GLY A 252 -7.86 -58.47 -47.99
N GLU A 253 -6.98 -57.97 -47.10
CA GLU A 253 -5.60 -58.43 -46.85
C GLU A 253 -4.77 -57.41 -46.06
N SER A 254 -4.07 -57.95 -45.07
CA SER A 254 -2.95 -57.36 -44.33
C SER A 254 -1.72 -57.21 -45.23
N GLN A 255 -0.82 -56.27 -44.92
CA GLN A 255 0.60 -56.54 -44.65
C GLN A 255 1.34 -55.26 -44.25
N ILE A 256 1.97 -55.36 -43.06
CA ILE A 256 3.26 -54.78 -42.61
C ILE A 256 3.41 -53.26 -42.62
#